data_AF-A0A5C0ZND8-F1
#
_entry.id   AF-A0A5C0ZND8-F1
#
_cell.length_a   1.000
_cell.length_b   1.000
_cell.length_c   1.000
_cell.angle_alpha   90.00
_cell.angle_beta   90.00
_cell.angle_gamma   90.00
#
_symmetry.space_group_name_H-M   'P 1'
#
loop_
_entity.id
_entity.type
_entity.pdbx_description
1 polymer ?
#
loop_
_entity_poly.entity_id
_entity_poly.type
_entity_poly.pdbx_seq_one_letter_code
_entity_poly.pdbx_strand_id
1 'polypeptide(L)'
;MKTLVLSSLIAIASAGNALANQTTSGAHENFRSGPELVIPAKMIDDLKSQIEFHQRNIDILWNQYDLMVARIQGSKGNRMELQSDKAYFINVHEQNIGKGIAVEESKKAIEEIEKKFQKELAKREAYEAKEIARMQRSLKEALTLEQRKVARLRKKNADIANQEALSKLQELDRYFSQSIQRIADLQQNPYKISIAADK
;
A
#
# COMPACT_ATOMS: atom_id res chain seq x y z
N MET A 1 -3.41 -10.89 -22.46
CA MET A 1 -3.51 -10.83 -20.99
C MET A 1 -2.13 -11.12 -20.42
N LYS A 2 -1.46 -10.11 -19.84
CA LYS A 2 -0.15 -10.30 -19.19
C LYS A 2 -0.39 -10.26 -17.67
N THR A 3 -0.32 -11.42 -17.04
CA THR A 3 -0.30 -11.59 -15.59
C THR A 3 0.96 -10.93 -15.04
N LEU A 4 0.83 -9.73 -14.46
CA LEU A 4 1.88 -9.16 -13.63
C LEU A 4 1.89 -9.93 -12.31
N VAL A 5 2.77 -10.92 -12.25
CA VAL A 5 3.13 -11.61 -11.02
C VAL A 5 3.81 -10.58 -10.12
N LEU A 6 3.28 -10.37 -8.91
CA LEU A 6 3.98 -9.69 -7.84
C LEU A 6 5.20 -10.53 -7.45
N SER A 7 6.31 -10.37 -8.17
CA SER A 7 7.60 -10.94 -7.79
C SER A 7 8.65 -9.86 -7.80
N SER A 8 9.53 -9.93 -6.81
CA SER A 8 10.80 -9.20 -6.63
C SER A 8 10.75 -7.89 -5.86
N LEU A 9 11.06 -7.99 -4.56
CA LEU A 9 12.26 -7.43 -3.89
C LEU A 9 11.99 -7.23 -2.40
N ILE A 10 11.81 -8.34 -1.67
CA ILE A 10 12.18 -8.34 -0.25
C ILE A 10 13.67 -8.69 -0.25
N ALA A 11 14.52 -7.68 -0.18
CA ALA A 11 15.92 -7.90 0.14
C ALA A 11 15.97 -8.56 1.52
N ILE A 12 16.20 -9.87 1.55
CA ILE A 12 16.58 -10.57 2.77
C ILE A 12 18.00 -10.12 3.08
N ALA A 13 18.14 -9.04 3.84
CA ALA A 13 19.37 -8.80 4.58
C ALA A 13 19.39 -9.83 5.73
N SER A 14 19.70 -11.08 5.40
CA SER A 14 20.19 -12.01 6.42
C SER A 14 21.58 -11.51 6.81
N ALA A 15 21.64 -10.63 7.81
CA ALA A 15 22.85 -10.43 8.57
C ALA A 15 23.17 -11.78 9.23
N GLY A 16 23.95 -12.60 8.51
CA GLY A 16 24.56 -13.79 9.06
C GLY A 16 25.52 -13.38 10.16
N ASN A 17 25.44 -14.05 11.30
CA ASN A 17 26.53 -14.26 12.22
C ASN A 17 26.22 -15.52 13.02
N ALA A 18 26.42 -16.66 12.36
CA ALA A 18 26.74 -17.90 13.04
C ALA A 18 28.26 -18.09 12.96
N LEU A 19 28.83 -18.43 14.12
CA LEU A 19 30.17 -19.00 14.36
C LEU A 19 31.38 -18.05 14.50
N ALA A 20 31.75 -17.84 15.76
CA ALA A 20 33.11 -18.14 16.22
C ALA A 20 33.04 -18.60 17.68
N ASN A 21 32.87 -19.91 17.85
CA ASN A 21 33.16 -20.59 19.10
C ASN A 21 34.70 -20.62 19.22
N GLN A 22 35.29 -19.69 19.98
CA GLN A 22 36.68 -19.81 20.42
C GLN A 22 36.69 -20.14 21.91
N THR A 23 36.68 -21.44 22.20
CA THR A 23 37.27 -21.98 23.41
C THR A 23 38.78 -21.73 23.36
N THR A 24 39.27 -20.80 24.16
CA THR A 24 40.63 -20.88 24.70
C THR A 24 40.57 -20.62 26.20
N SER A 25 40.90 -21.68 26.94
CA SER A 25 41.16 -21.73 28.36
C SER A 25 42.31 -20.79 28.75
N GLY A 26 42.08 -19.91 29.71
CA GLY A 26 43.08 -19.11 30.42
C GLY A 26 42.54 -18.73 31.79
N ALA A 27 43.31 -18.99 32.84
CA ALA A 27 42.88 -19.09 34.23
C ALA A 27 42.78 -17.75 34.98
N HIS A 28 42.06 -17.81 36.11
CA HIS A 28 42.12 -16.95 37.32
C HIS A 28 41.67 -15.47 37.22
N GLU A 29 40.54 -15.12 37.86
CA GLU A 29 40.52 -14.48 39.20
C GLU A 29 39.10 -14.07 39.63
N ASN A 30 38.91 -14.02 40.95
CA ASN A 30 37.64 -13.82 41.65
C ASN A 30 37.07 -12.41 41.48
N PHE A 31 35.81 -12.28 41.06
CA PHE A 31 34.87 -11.31 41.65
C PHE A 31 33.42 -11.77 41.39
N ARG A 32 32.69 -12.10 42.45
CA ARG A 32 31.24 -12.30 42.40
C ARG A 32 30.57 -10.94 42.32
N SER A 33 30.33 -10.49 41.10
CA SER A 33 29.25 -9.57 40.76
C SER A 33 28.39 -10.33 39.76
N GLY A 34 27.09 -10.46 40.00
CA GLY A 34 26.20 -11.16 39.06
C GLY A 34 26.37 -10.60 37.64
N PRO A 35 26.18 -11.39 36.58
CA PRO A 35 26.31 -10.87 35.22
C PRO A 35 25.16 -9.90 34.99
N GLU A 36 25.39 -8.63 35.29
CA GLU A 36 24.62 -7.55 34.72
C GLU A 36 24.89 -7.66 33.22
N LEU A 37 23.88 -8.16 32.49
CA LEU A 37 23.90 -8.29 31.05
C LEU A 37 24.09 -6.88 30.49
N VAL A 38 25.34 -6.47 30.27
CA VAL A 38 25.65 -5.28 29.49
C VAL A 38 25.23 -5.61 28.06
N ILE A 39 23.97 -5.33 27.73
CA ILE A 39 23.44 -5.45 26.38
C ILE A 39 24.33 -4.55 25.51
N PRO A 40 25.04 -5.09 24.52
CA PRO A 40 25.90 -4.27 23.68
C PRO A 40 25.06 -3.20 23.00
N ALA A 41 25.46 -1.92 23.06
CA ALA A 41 24.77 -0.81 22.41
C ALA A 41 24.47 -1.10 20.92
N LYS A 42 25.38 -1.83 20.25
CA LYS A 42 25.23 -2.34 18.89
C LYS A 42 23.98 -3.20 18.67
N MET A 43 23.55 -4.00 19.65
CA MET A 43 22.33 -4.81 19.55
C MET A 43 21.06 -3.95 19.62
N ILE A 44 21.10 -2.88 20.42
CA ILE A 44 19.99 -1.92 20.51
C ILE A 44 19.90 -1.10 19.21
N ASP A 45 21.04 -0.68 18.65
CA ASP A 45 21.07 0.07 17.39
C ASP A 45 20.61 -0.77 16.18
N ASP A 46 20.96 -2.07 16.17
CA ASP A 46 20.45 -3.02 15.18
C ASP A 46 18.93 -3.20 15.29
N LEU A 47 18.41 -3.33 16.52
CA LEU A 47 16.95 -3.37 16.76
C LEU A 47 16.26 -2.10 16.25
N LYS A 48 16.79 -0.91 16.54
CA LYS A 48 16.24 0.36 16.05
C LYS A 48 16.23 0.42 14.51
N SER A 49 17.32 0.00 13.88
CA SER A 49 17.44 -0.05 12.41
C SER A 49 16.41 -1.01 11.79
N GLN A 50 16.17 -2.16 12.43
CA GLN A 50 15.15 -3.12 12.00
C GLN A 50 13.73 -2.55 12.15
N ILE A 51 13.45 -1.81 13.24
CA ILE A 51 12.16 -1.13 13.42
C ILE A 51 11.92 -0.10 12.31
N GLU A 52 12.94 0.73 12.00
CA GLU A 52 12.87 1.73 10.94
C GLU A 52 12.70 1.10 9.55
N PHE A 53 13.33 -0.04 9.30
CA PHE A 53 13.13 -0.82 8.09
C PHE A 53 11.66 -1.26 7.93
N HIS A 54 11.06 -1.79 8.99
CA HIS A 54 9.65 -2.20 8.97
C HIS A 54 8.71 -1.01 8.79
N GLN A 55 9.01 0.15 9.38
CA GLN A 55 8.25 1.37 9.16
C GLN A 55 8.27 1.80 7.69
N ARG A 56 9.46 1.84 7.07
CA ARG A 56 9.59 2.15 5.63
C ARG A 56 8.85 1.15 4.75
N ASN A 57 8.80 -0.12 5.13
CA ASN A 57 8.05 -1.12 4.37
C ASN A 57 6.54 -0.81 4.35
N ILE A 58 5.96 -0.31 5.45
CA ILE A 58 4.56 0.13 5.47
C ILE A 58 4.33 1.26 4.46
N ASP A 59 5.22 2.26 4.44
CA ASP A 59 5.11 3.40 3.53
C ASP A 59 5.22 2.97 2.06
N ILE A 60 6.14 2.05 1.77
CA ILE A 60 6.31 1.48 0.43
C ILE A 60 5.05 0.73 0.00
N LEU A 61 4.45 -0.07 0.88
CA LEU A 61 3.22 -0.81 0.58
C LEU A 61 2.05 0.14 0.25
N TRP A 62 1.90 1.23 1.00
CA TRP A 62 0.90 2.26 0.70
C TRP A 62 1.17 2.97 -0.62
N ASN A 63 2.40 3.40 -0.87
CA ASN A 63 2.76 4.06 -2.13
C ASN A 63 2.51 3.14 -3.34
N GLN A 64 2.85 1.85 -3.23
CA GLN A 64 2.55 0.88 -4.28
C GLN A 64 1.04 0.75 -4.53
N TYR A 65 0.23 0.72 -3.47
CA TYR A 65 -1.22 0.71 -3.57
C TYR A 65 -1.73 1.96 -4.31
N ASP A 66 -1.31 3.15 -3.88
CA ASP A 66 -1.76 4.42 -4.46
C ASP A 66 -1.40 4.54 -5.95
N LEU A 67 -0.17 4.14 -6.31
CA LEU A 67 0.26 4.09 -7.71
C LEU A 67 -0.59 3.14 -8.56
N MET A 68 -0.98 1.98 -8.01
CA MET A 68 -1.83 1.03 -8.73
C MET A 68 -3.26 1.54 -8.88
N VAL A 69 -3.82 2.18 -7.85
CA VAL A 69 -5.14 2.83 -7.93
C VAL A 69 -5.13 3.93 -9.00
N ALA A 70 -4.14 4.82 -8.98
CA ALA A 70 -3.99 5.87 -9.97
C ALA A 70 -3.86 5.29 -11.40
N ARG A 71 -3.11 4.20 -11.57
CA ARG A 71 -2.99 3.52 -12.86
C ARG A 71 -4.30 2.89 -13.33
N ILE A 72 -5.07 2.27 -12.43
CA ILE A 72 -6.38 1.71 -12.74
C ILE A 72 -7.29 2.84 -13.24
N GLN A 73 -7.41 3.92 -12.46
CA GLN A 73 -8.26 5.07 -12.77
C GLN A 73 -7.82 5.82 -14.03
N GLY A 74 -6.51 5.94 -14.27
CA GLY A 74 -5.94 6.64 -15.43
C GLY A 74 -5.84 5.78 -16.71
N SER A 75 -6.17 4.49 -16.66
CA SER A 75 -6.08 3.61 -17.85
C SER A 75 -7.10 3.98 -18.93
N LYS A 76 -6.80 3.64 -20.19
CA LYS A 76 -7.67 3.93 -21.36
C LYS A 76 -9.13 3.55 -21.12
N GLY A 77 -10.04 4.40 -21.59
CA GLY A 77 -11.48 4.30 -21.33
C GLY A 77 -11.83 4.72 -19.89
N ASN A 78 -11.01 5.58 -19.29
CA ASN A 78 -11.30 6.17 -17.99
C ASN A 78 -12.48 7.14 -18.08
N ARG A 79 -13.00 7.54 -16.92
CA ARG A 79 -14.14 8.44 -16.81
C ARG A 79 -13.93 9.77 -17.55
N MET A 80 -12.74 10.36 -17.50
CA MET A 80 -12.45 11.63 -18.19
C MET A 80 -12.47 11.47 -19.71
N GLU A 81 -11.84 10.41 -20.24
CA GLU A 81 -11.87 10.08 -21.67
C GLU A 81 -13.30 9.86 -22.14
N LEU A 82 -14.10 9.06 -21.42
CA LEU A 82 -15.49 8.81 -21.76
C LEU A 82 -16.34 10.09 -21.76
N GLN A 83 -16.11 11.00 -20.80
CA GLN A 83 -16.79 12.30 -20.74
C GLN A 83 -16.39 13.21 -21.90
N SER A 84 -15.10 13.24 -22.23
CA SER A 84 -14.57 13.99 -23.38
C SER A 84 -15.17 13.48 -24.69
N ASP A 85 -15.20 12.16 -24.89
CA ASP A 85 -15.79 11.54 -26.06
C ASP A 85 -17.29 11.86 -26.16
N LYS A 86 -18.06 11.73 -25.07
CA LYS A 86 -19.47 12.13 -25.03
C LYS A 86 -19.64 13.57 -25.49
N ALA A 87 -18.90 14.50 -24.90
CA ALA A 87 -19.01 15.93 -25.20
C ALA A 87 -18.66 16.22 -26.67
N TYR A 88 -17.60 15.61 -27.19
CA TYR A 88 -17.18 15.76 -28.58
C TYR A 88 -18.28 15.29 -29.55
N PHE A 89 -18.79 14.06 -29.39
CA PHE A 89 -19.77 13.52 -30.32
C PHE A 89 -21.13 14.23 -30.23
N ILE A 90 -21.58 14.62 -29.04
CA ILE A 90 -22.82 15.39 -28.90
C ILE A 90 -22.71 16.74 -29.62
N ASN A 91 -21.60 17.48 -29.42
CA ASN A 91 -21.40 18.78 -30.04
C ASN A 91 -21.45 18.71 -31.58
N VAL A 92 -20.96 17.64 -32.21
CA VAL A 92 -21.08 17.43 -33.67
C VAL A 92 -22.54 17.41 -34.11
N HIS A 93 -23.41 16.73 -33.37
CA HIS A 93 -24.84 16.64 -33.68
C HIS A 93 -25.60 17.91 -33.32
N GLU A 94 -25.23 18.60 -32.23
CA GLU A 94 -25.79 19.90 -31.86
C GLU A 94 -25.53 20.97 -32.93
N GLN A 95 -24.35 20.95 -33.56
CA GLN A 95 -24.06 21.84 -34.69
C GLN A 95 -24.95 21.59 -35.91
N ASN A 96 -25.29 20.34 -36.20
CA ASN A 96 -26.22 20.01 -37.29
C ASN A 96 -27.63 20.51 -36.97
N ILE A 97 -28.08 20.33 -35.72
CA ILE A 97 -29.36 20.85 -35.24
C ILE A 97 -29.40 22.39 -35.36
N GLY A 98 -28.34 23.07 -34.94
CA GLY A 98 -28.24 24.54 -35.05
C GLY A 98 -28.27 25.07 -36.48
N LYS A 99 -27.84 24.25 -37.46
CA LYS A 99 -27.93 24.56 -38.90
C LYS A 99 -29.24 24.13 -39.55
N GLY A 100 -30.14 23.49 -38.80
CA GLY A 100 -31.40 22.93 -39.32
C GLY A 100 -31.22 21.69 -40.21
N ILE A 101 -30.07 21.01 -40.13
CA ILE A 101 -29.73 19.86 -40.95
C ILE A 101 -29.98 18.57 -40.16
N ALA A 102 -30.74 17.63 -40.73
CA ALA A 102 -30.96 16.29 -40.18
C ALA A 102 -31.28 16.31 -38.67
N VAL A 103 -32.22 17.18 -38.28
CA VAL A 103 -32.50 17.53 -36.88
C VAL A 103 -32.96 16.31 -36.09
N GLU A 104 -33.89 15.53 -36.65
CA GLU A 104 -34.46 14.37 -35.96
C GLU A 104 -33.47 13.20 -35.90
N GLU A 105 -32.67 12.98 -36.94
CA GLU A 105 -31.58 12.02 -36.92
C GLU A 105 -30.51 12.39 -35.89
N SER A 106 -30.18 13.68 -35.78
CA SER A 106 -29.19 14.18 -34.82
C SER A 106 -29.67 14.05 -33.38
N LYS A 107 -30.96 14.31 -33.09
CA LYS A 107 -31.54 14.07 -31.75
C LYS A 107 -31.47 12.59 -31.37
N LYS A 108 -31.87 11.69 -32.28
CA LYS A 108 -31.77 10.24 -32.08
C LYS A 108 -30.33 9.80 -31.83
N ALA A 109 -29.38 10.33 -32.59
CA ALA A 109 -27.97 10.04 -32.41
C ALA A 109 -27.46 10.49 -31.04
N ILE A 110 -27.85 11.67 -30.55
CA ILE A 110 -27.51 12.17 -29.22
C ILE A 110 -28.04 11.20 -28.14
N GLU A 111 -29.31 10.80 -28.20
CA GLU A 111 -29.88 9.84 -27.23
C GLU A 111 -29.13 8.50 -27.24
N GLU A 112 -28.74 8.00 -28.40
CA GLU A 112 -27.94 6.78 -28.52
C GLU A 112 -26.54 6.95 -27.92
N ILE A 113 -25.89 8.09 -28.14
CA ILE A 113 -24.59 8.42 -27.55
C ILE A 113 -24.70 8.43 -26.02
N GLU A 114 -25.74 9.05 -25.47
CA GLU A 114 -25.95 9.09 -24.02
C GLU A 114 -26.16 7.69 -23.43
N LYS A 115 -26.99 6.86 -24.07
CA LYS A 115 -27.21 5.47 -23.66
C LYS A 115 -25.92 4.66 -23.69
N LYS A 116 -25.13 4.80 -24.77
CA LYS A 116 -23.83 4.12 -24.90
C LYS A 116 -22.85 4.60 -23.83
N PHE A 117 -22.77 5.91 -23.59
CA PHE A 117 -21.92 6.50 -22.55
C PHE A 117 -22.24 5.94 -21.17
N GLN A 118 -23.52 5.93 -20.76
CA GLN A 118 -23.91 5.41 -19.44
C GLN A 118 -23.55 3.93 -19.28
N LYS A 119 -23.73 3.13 -20.34
CA LYS A 119 -23.36 1.72 -20.34
C LYS A 119 -21.85 1.51 -20.18
N GLU A 120 -21.03 2.27 -20.90
CA GLU A 120 -19.58 2.15 -20.79
C GLU A 120 -19.06 2.71 -19.45
N LEU A 121 -19.65 3.80 -18.95
CA LEU A 121 -19.34 4.33 -17.62
C LEU A 121 -19.61 3.30 -16.52
N ALA A 122 -20.79 2.66 -16.53
CA ALA A 122 -21.13 1.65 -15.54
C ALA A 122 -20.20 0.43 -15.60
N LYS A 123 -19.85 -0.03 -16.82
CA LYS A 123 -18.86 -1.11 -16.99
C LYS A 123 -17.50 -0.70 -16.43
N ARG A 124 -17.09 0.54 -16.66
CA ARG A 124 -15.81 1.07 -16.18
C ARG A 124 -15.79 1.16 -14.66
N GLU A 125 -16.83 1.71 -14.05
CA GLU A 125 -16.97 1.81 -12.60
C GLU A 125 -16.94 0.42 -11.94
N ALA A 126 -17.64 -0.56 -12.52
CA ALA A 126 -17.60 -1.94 -12.03
C ALA A 126 -16.20 -2.57 -12.14
N TYR A 127 -15.48 -2.30 -13.23
CA TYR A 127 -14.10 -2.74 -13.40
C TYR A 127 -13.16 -2.11 -12.37
N GLU A 128 -13.21 -0.79 -12.21
CA GLU A 128 -12.37 -0.05 -11.26
C GLU A 128 -12.63 -0.52 -9.83
N ALA A 129 -13.89 -0.64 -9.42
CA ALA A 129 -14.26 -1.13 -8.09
C ALA A 129 -13.71 -2.54 -7.83
N LYS A 130 -13.81 -3.44 -8.81
CA LYS A 130 -13.29 -4.82 -8.70
C LYS A 130 -11.77 -4.85 -8.52
N GLU A 131 -11.03 -4.12 -9.36
CA GLU A 131 -9.56 -4.13 -9.29
C GLU A 131 -9.04 -3.38 -8.06
N ILE A 132 -9.66 -2.26 -7.67
CA ILE A 132 -9.31 -1.54 -6.43
C ILE A 132 -9.56 -2.44 -5.21
N ALA A 133 -10.69 -3.15 -5.15
CA ALA A 133 -10.98 -4.09 -4.06
C ALA A 133 -9.99 -5.26 -4.01
N ARG A 134 -9.45 -5.69 -5.16
CA ARG A 134 -8.37 -6.68 -5.22
C ARG A 134 -7.06 -6.10 -4.66
N MET A 135 -6.70 -4.85 -5.03
CA MET A 135 -5.52 -4.18 -4.51
C MET A 135 -5.59 -3.95 -2.99
N GLN A 136 -6.75 -3.54 -2.48
CA GLN A 136 -6.99 -3.40 -1.04
C GLN A 136 -6.79 -4.71 -0.27
N ARG A 137 -7.25 -5.85 -0.82
CA ARG A 137 -7.02 -7.17 -0.23
C ARG A 137 -5.54 -7.53 -0.20
N SER A 138 -4.83 -7.32 -1.32
CA SER A 138 -3.38 -7.58 -1.40
C SER A 138 -2.59 -6.72 -0.42
N LEU A 139 -2.96 -5.44 -0.26
CA LEU A 139 -2.33 -4.54 0.71
C LEU A 139 -2.57 -5.02 2.15
N LYS A 140 -3.80 -5.41 2.48
CA LYS A 140 -4.14 -5.94 3.81
C LYS A 140 -3.33 -7.19 4.15
N GLU A 141 -3.20 -8.11 3.21
CA GLU A 141 -2.40 -9.33 3.38
C GLU A 141 -0.92 -9.01 3.61
N ALA A 142 -0.35 -8.09 2.82
CA ALA A 142 1.04 -7.65 2.95
C ALA A 142 1.30 -6.96 4.30
N LEU A 143 0.43 -6.04 4.73
CA LEU A 143 0.54 -5.37 6.03
C LEU A 143 0.39 -6.36 7.19
N THR A 144 -0.52 -7.33 7.08
CA THR A 144 -0.69 -8.37 8.11
C THR A 144 0.55 -9.25 8.22
N LEU A 145 1.17 -9.59 7.08
CA LEU A 145 2.42 -10.33 7.06
C LEU A 145 3.55 -9.52 7.71
N GLU A 146 3.66 -8.24 7.41
CA GLU A 146 4.67 -7.35 7.98
C GLU A 146 4.47 -7.17 9.50
N GLN A 147 3.23 -6.99 9.95
CA GLN A 147 2.87 -6.95 11.37
C GLN A 147 3.31 -8.23 12.10
N ARG A 148 3.14 -9.42 11.49
CA ARG A 148 3.63 -10.70 12.05
C ARG A 148 5.15 -10.75 12.16
N LYS A 149 5.90 -10.15 11.22
CA LYS A 149 7.37 -10.07 11.31
C LYS A 149 7.78 -9.17 12.47
N VAL A 150 7.11 -8.03 12.65
CA VAL A 150 7.37 -7.11 13.77
C VAL A 150 7.03 -7.75 15.12
N ALA A 151 5.94 -8.52 15.21
CA ALA A 151 5.63 -9.29 16.41
C ALA A 151 6.75 -10.31 16.76
N ARG A 152 7.33 -10.97 15.75
CA ARG A 152 8.49 -11.86 15.94
C ARG A 152 9.75 -11.09 16.35
N LEU A 153 10.00 -9.92 15.75
CA LEU A 153 11.09 -9.03 16.11
C LEU A 153 11.00 -8.62 17.58
N ARG A 154 9.81 -8.20 18.03
CA ARG A 154 9.55 -7.88 19.44
C ARG A 154 9.85 -9.06 20.34
N LYS A 155 9.31 -10.24 20.02
CA LYS A 155 9.51 -11.44 20.84
C LYS A 155 10.99 -11.83 20.93
N LYS A 156 11.73 -11.75 19.82
CA LYS A 156 13.16 -12.09 19.77
C LYS A 156 14.02 -11.15 20.61
N ASN A 157 13.61 -9.88 20.71
CA ASN A 157 14.41 -8.84 21.35
C ASN A 157 13.79 -8.33 22.65
N ALA A 158 12.87 -9.08 23.27
CA ALA A 158 12.17 -8.68 24.49
C ALA A 158 13.13 -8.40 25.65
N ASP A 159 14.20 -9.19 25.75
CA ASP A 159 15.18 -9.11 26.84
C ASP A 159 16.24 -8.01 26.62
N ILE A 160 16.28 -7.40 25.43
CA ILE A 160 17.32 -6.42 25.05
C ILE A 160 16.76 -5.04 24.68
N ALA A 161 15.44 -4.89 24.60
CA ALA A 161 14.81 -3.65 24.19
C ALA A 161 14.88 -2.60 25.32
N ASN A 162 15.56 -1.48 25.06
CA ASN A 162 15.53 -0.33 25.97
C ASN A 162 14.21 0.48 25.79
N GLN A 163 13.98 1.45 26.69
CA GLN A 163 12.79 2.31 26.67
C GLN A 163 12.51 2.95 25.30
N GLU A 164 13.55 3.40 24.60
CA GLU A 164 13.45 4.05 23.30
C GLU A 164 13.03 3.05 22.19
N ALA A 165 13.65 1.87 22.14
CA ALA A 165 13.27 0.82 21.19
C ALA A 165 11.85 0.30 21.46
N LEU A 166 11.43 0.20 22.72
CA LEU A 166 10.05 -0.13 23.11
C LEU A 166 9.06 0.92 22.62
N SER A 167 9.38 2.20 22.78
CA SER A 167 8.55 3.30 22.27
C SER A 167 8.41 3.26 20.75
N LYS A 168 9.51 3.09 20.00
CA LYS A 168 9.48 2.93 18.54
C LYS A 168 8.64 1.70 18.11
N LEU A 169 8.73 0.59 18.83
CA LEU A 169 7.90 -0.60 18.57
C LEU A 169 6.40 -0.35 18.82
N GLN A 170 6.05 0.47 19.81
CA GLN A 170 4.65 0.85 20.07
C GLN A 170 4.11 1.78 18.98
N GLU A 171 4.92 2.75 18.53
CA GLU A 171 4.56 3.63 17.41
C GLU A 171 4.31 2.83 16.13
N LEU A 172 5.18 1.86 15.85
CA LEU A 172 5.04 0.98 14.69
C LEU A 172 3.76 0.13 14.76
N ASP A 173 3.41 -0.42 15.93
CA ASP A 173 2.14 -1.13 16.12
C ASP A 173 0.94 -0.24 15.88
N ARG A 174 0.96 0.98 16.43
CA ARG A 174 -0.10 1.97 16.21
C ARG A 174 -0.24 2.25 14.71
N TYR A 175 0.86 2.38 14.00
CA TYR A 175 0.86 2.64 12.57
C TYR A 175 0.28 1.46 11.76
N PHE A 176 0.56 0.22 12.14
CA PHE A 176 -0.12 -0.95 11.56
C PHE A 176 -1.62 -0.95 11.83
N SER A 177 -2.05 -0.70 13.06
CA SER A 177 -3.47 -0.65 13.41
C SER A 177 -4.21 0.43 12.62
N GLN A 178 -3.63 1.62 12.51
CA GLN A 178 -4.17 2.70 11.69
C GLN A 178 -4.24 2.32 10.21
N SER A 179 -3.19 1.68 9.68
CA SER A 179 -3.16 1.23 8.29
C SER A 179 -4.22 0.17 8.00
N ILE A 180 -4.39 -0.82 8.88
CA ILE A 180 -5.43 -1.86 8.73
C ILE A 180 -6.82 -1.24 8.80
N GLN A 181 -7.04 -0.28 9.72
CA GLN A 181 -8.31 0.44 9.83
C GLN A 181 -8.60 1.26 8.57
N ARG A 182 -7.61 1.99 8.04
CA ARG A 182 -7.75 2.75 6.79
C ARG A 182 -8.21 1.84 5.64
N ILE A 183 -7.69 0.63 5.55
CA ILE A 183 -8.14 -0.34 4.53
C ILE A 183 -9.58 -0.78 4.77
N ALA A 184 -9.96 -1.05 6.02
CA ALA A 184 -11.34 -1.41 6.35
C ALA A 184 -12.32 -0.29 5.93
N ASP A 185 -11.96 0.97 6.18
CA ASP A 185 -12.76 2.13 5.77
C ASP A 185 -12.84 2.26 4.24
N LEU A 186 -11.73 2.04 3.54
CA LEU A 186 -11.66 2.04 2.07
C LEU A 186 -12.47 0.89 1.44
N GLN A 187 -12.60 -0.26 2.13
CA GLN A 187 -13.41 -1.39 1.69
C GLN A 187 -14.92 -1.13 1.88
N GLN A 188 -15.28 -0.40 2.93
CA GLN A 188 -16.67 0.03 3.17
C GLN A 188 -17.08 1.18 2.24
N ASN A 189 -16.11 1.96 1.76
CA ASN A 189 -16.38 3.15 0.95
C ASN A 189 -15.30 3.34 -0.14
N PRO A 190 -15.37 2.59 -1.26
CA PRO A 190 -14.29 2.54 -2.26
C PRO A 190 -14.06 3.86 -3.02
N TYR A 191 -14.99 4.82 -2.92
CA TYR A 191 -14.85 6.16 -3.51
C TYR A 191 -14.29 7.20 -2.54
N LYS A 192 -14.00 6.83 -1.29
CA LYS A 192 -13.36 7.72 -0.32
C LYS A 192 -11.86 7.78 -0.61
N ILE A 193 -11.47 8.67 -1.53
CA ILE A 193 -10.06 9.03 -1.72
C ILE A 193 -9.59 9.63 -0.39
N SER A 194 -8.78 8.88 0.37
CA SER A 194 -8.13 9.45 1.53
C SER A 194 -7.05 10.40 1.05
N ILE A 195 -7.38 11.69 0.93
CA ILE A 195 -6.38 12.75 1.03
C ILE A 195 -5.95 12.74 2.49
N ALA A 196 -4.93 11.94 2.78
CA ALA A 196 -4.12 12.09 3.98
C ALA A 196 -2.70 12.42 3.51
N ALA A 197 -2.61 13.50 2.74
CA ALA A 197 -1.44 14.35 2.75
C ALA A 197 -1.83 15.55 3.59
N ASP A 198 -1.58 15.48 4.90
CA ASP A 198 -1.32 16.66 5.72
C ASP A 198 -0.70 16.23 7.06
N LYS A 199 0.56 16.67 7.21
CA LYS A 199 1.47 16.65 8.37
C LYS A 199 2.37 15.44 8.57
#